data_AF-X1KER5-F1
#
_entry.id   AF-X1KER5-F1
#
_cell.length_a   1.000
_cell.length_b   1.000
_cell.length_c   1.000
_cell.angle_alpha   90.00
_cell.angle_beta   90.00
_cell.angle_gamma   90.00
#
_symmetry.space_group_name_H-M   'P 1'
#
loop_
_entity.id
_entity.type
_entity.pdbx_description
1 polymer ?
#
loop_
_entity_poly.entity_id
_entity_poly.type
_entity_poly.pdbx_seq_one_letter_code
_entity_poly.pdbx_strand_id
1 'polypeptide(L)'
;ALRYYFAVNVALLTGYLSWRILELAGFKELTTKAVKTLEKVKGGKARPKNGGFHITISQVNMALAVLIVFLVVFAPIVLFPNPKTAPAIATASQARFAPTDAWCSSLSWLKENTPDPFGNPDFYYHLETSRKYRSLSALMSSFPNPTGDPDFYYQLEESYKYPESAYGVLAWWDYGYWITRIAHRIPNANPSQDTRAVTSVASFFTAQDERSANEITQELGSAYIVIDYETAISKFWAIVLWAGKEQNEFIDIY
;
A
#
# COMPACT_ATOMS: atom_id res chain seq x y z
N ALA A 1 -4.62 6.90 4.30
CA ALA A 1 -4.63 7.95 3.25
C ALA A 1 -3.81 9.21 3.60
N LEU A 2 -3.99 9.83 4.78
CA LEU A 2 -3.33 11.13 5.05
C LEU A 2 -1.79 11.13 5.05
N ARG A 3 -1.15 10.02 5.40
CA ARG A 3 0.31 9.99 5.62
C ARG A 3 1.14 10.28 4.35
N TYR A 4 0.72 9.79 3.18
CA TYR A 4 1.49 10.02 1.94
C TYR A 4 1.22 11.40 1.32
N TYR A 5 0.01 11.95 1.46
CA TYR A 5 -0.27 13.33 1.05
C TYR A 5 0.54 14.34 1.87
N PHE A 6 0.70 14.07 3.17
CA PHE A 6 1.51 14.91 4.05
C PHE A 6 3.00 14.90 3.68
N ALA A 7 3.52 13.80 3.13
CA ALA A 7 4.93 13.68 2.77
C ALA A 7 5.39 14.76 1.78
N VAL A 8 4.55 15.10 0.79
CA VAL A 8 4.85 16.16 -0.20
C VAL A 8 4.90 17.53 0.49
N ASN A 9 3.93 17.82 1.36
CA ASN A 9 3.89 19.10 2.08
C ASN A 9 5.11 19.26 2.99
N VAL A 10 5.51 18.20 3.70
CA VAL A 10 6.72 18.20 4.52
C VAL A 10 7.96 18.43 3.67
N ALA A 11 8.11 17.71 2.56
CA ALA A 11 9.27 17.86 1.67
C ALA A 11 9.40 19.28 1.10
N LEU A 12 8.28 19.87 0.64
CA LEU A 12 8.25 21.24 0.13
C LEU A 12 8.60 22.27 1.20
N LEU A 13 8.03 22.14 2.40
CA LEU A 13 8.30 23.06 3.51
C LEU A 13 9.75 22.95 3.99
N THR A 14 10.27 21.73 4.13
CA THR A 14 11.68 21.49 4.49
C THR A 14 12.63 22.05 3.43
N GLY A 15 12.31 21.90 2.14
CA GLY A 15 13.06 22.50 1.04
C GLY A 15 13.06 24.03 1.09
N TYR A 16 11.90 24.64 1.31
CA TYR A 16 11.76 26.09 1.45
C TYR A 16 12.54 26.65 2.64
N LEU A 17 12.43 26.02 3.82
CA LEU A 17 13.16 26.43 5.02
C LEU A 17 14.68 26.28 4.82
N SER A 18 15.12 25.19 4.20
CA SER A 18 16.53 24.97 3.85
C SER A 18 17.03 26.09 2.94
N TRP A 19 16.25 26.46 1.91
CA TRP A 19 16.58 27.56 1.01
C TRP A 19 16.68 28.90 1.75
N ARG A 20 15.76 29.20 2.67
CA ARG A 20 15.81 30.43 3.48
C ARG A 20 17.05 30.51 4.37
N ILE A 21 17.49 29.39 4.95
CA ILE A 21 18.74 29.33 5.71
C ILE A 21 19.95 29.66 4.82
N LEU A 22 19.99 29.13 3.59
CA LEU A 22 21.06 29.43 2.64
C LEU A 22 21.03 30.90 2.17
N GLU A 23 19.84 31.48 1.95
CA GLU A 23 19.71 32.91 1.64
C GLU A 23 20.28 33.78 2.75
N LEU A 24 19.93 33.50 4.02
CA LEU A 24 20.44 34.23 5.19
C LEU A 24 21.96 34.11 5.35
N ALA A 25 22.55 33.00 4.89
CA ALA A 25 24.00 32.79 4.92
C ALA A 25 24.76 33.51 3.79
N GLY A 26 24.06 34.21 2.88
CA GLY A 26 24.66 35.00 1.80
C GLY A 26 24.83 34.25 0.47
N PHE A 27 24.09 33.16 0.24
CA PHE A 27 24.21 32.34 -0.97
C PHE A 27 24.04 33.15 -2.28
N LYS A 28 23.07 34.07 -2.33
CA LYS A 28 22.82 34.91 -3.52
C LYS A 28 24.00 35.81 -3.87
N GLU A 29 24.68 36.36 -2.87
CA GLU A 29 25.83 37.24 -3.10
C GLU A 29 27.05 36.45 -3.60
N LEU A 30 27.28 35.27 -3.01
CA LEU A 30 28.37 34.38 -3.41
C LEU A 30 28.19 33.83 -4.83
N THR A 31 26.98 33.38 -5.16
CA THR A 31 26.66 32.89 -6.52
C THR A 31 26.75 34.00 -7.57
N THR A 32 26.23 35.20 -7.28
CA THR A 32 26.34 36.36 -8.19
C THR A 32 27.80 36.77 -8.42
N LYS A 33 28.64 36.78 -7.38
CA LYS A 33 30.08 37.03 -7.50
C LYS A 33 30.78 35.95 -8.32
N ALA A 34 30.43 34.68 -8.12
CA ALA A 34 30.98 33.57 -8.87
C ALA A 34 30.63 33.63 -10.36
N VAL A 35 29.36 33.89 -10.71
CA VAL A 35 28.90 34.04 -12.10
C VAL A 35 29.63 35.19 -12.80
N LYS A 36 29.71 36.38 -12.19
CA LYS A 36 30.46 37.52 -12.75
C LYS A 36 31.94 37.22 -12.97
N THR A 37 32.54 36.43 -12.07
CA THR A 37 33.95 36.02 -12.19
C THR A 37 34.13 35.05 -13.36
N LEU A 38 33.23 34.08 -13.51
CA LEU A 38 33.23 33.13 -14.64
C LEU A 38 33.03 33.84 -15.99
N GLU A 39 32.15 34.83 -16.08
CA GLU A 39 31.96 35.65 -17.28
C GLU A 39 33.23 36.44 -17.65
N LYS A 40 33.91 37.02 -16.66
CA LYS A 40 35.20 37.71 -16.86
C LYS A 40 36.30 36.79 -17.39
N VAL A 41 36.34 35.54 -16.94
CA VAL A 41 37.30 34.53 -17.40
C VAL A 41 36.99 34.11 -18.84
N LYS A 42 35.71 33.89 -19.18
CA LYS A 42 35.28 33.58 -20.56
C LYS A 42 35.50 34.74 -21.54
N GLY A 43 35.45 35.98 -21.08
CA GLY A 43 35.68 37.20 -21.88
C GLY A 43 37.14 37.57 -22.15
N GLY A 44 38.10 36.68 -21.86
CA GLY A 44 39.50 36.82 -22.31
C GLY A 44 40.41 37.77 -21.53
N LYS A 45 40.03 38.24 -20.33
CA LYS A 45 40.89 39.09 -19.48
C LYS A 45 40.98 38.59 -18.04
N ALA A 46 41.75 37.54 -17.81
CA ALA A 46 42.21 37.19 -16.46
C ALA A 46 43.60 36.56 -16.49
N ARG A 47 44.63 37.33 -16.08
CA ARG A 47 45.94 36.77 -15.67
C ARG A 47 45.82 36.28 -14.22
N PRO A 48 46.33 35.09 -13.87
CA PRO A 48 46.30 34.61 -12.49
C PRO A 48 47.23 35.49 -11.65
N LYS A 49 46.69 36.18 -10.65
CA LYS A 49 47.51 36.79 -9.59
C LYS A 49 47.71 35.73 -8.52
N ASN A 50 48.96 35.46 -8.16
CA ASN A 50 49.32 34.66 -6.99
C ASN A 50 48.89 35.41 -5.72
N GLY A 51 47.64 35.20 -5.30
CA GLY A 51 47.09 35.68 -4.05
C GLY A 51 46.78 34.49 -3.16
N GLY A 52 47.21 34.56 -1.90
CA GLY A 52 46.91 33.54 -0.90
C GLY A 52 45.41 33.29 -0.76
N PHE A 53 45.06 32.09 -0.31
CA PHE A 53 43.67 31.65 -0.14
C PHE A 53 43.00 32.44 1.00
N HIS A 54 42.40 33.59 0.69
CA HIS A 54 41.67 34.38 1.68
C HIS A 54 40.22 33.90 1.75
N ILE A 55 39.90 33.17 2.82
CA ILE A 55 38.53 32.76 3.15
C ILE A 55 37.79 33.96 3.72
N THR A 56 36.68 34.34 3.09
CA THR A 56 35.82 35.41 3.58
C THR A 56 34.82 34.90 4.63
N ILE A 57 34.41 35.76 5.56
CA ILE A 57 33.40 35.43 6.59
C ILE A 57 32.11 34.90 5.96
N SER A 58 31.70 35.45 4.81
CA SER A 58 30.52 34.98 4.07
C SER A 58 30.68 33.54 3.56
N GLN A 59 31.87 33.12 3.12
CA GLN A 59 32.13 31.72 2.73
C GLN A 59 32.11 30.78 3.93
N VAL A 60 32.60 31.22 5.09
CA VAL A 60 32.52 30.45 6.35
C VAL A 60 31.06 30.27 6.78
N ASN A 61 30.27 31.35 6.77
CA ASN A 61 28.85 31.30 7.11
C ASN A 61 28.07 30.41 6.15
N MET A 62 28.37 30.49 4.85
CA MET A 62 27.78 29.62 3.83
C MET A 62 28.12 28.14 4.07
N ALA A 63 29.39 27.82 4.34
CA ALA A 63 29.81 26.46 4.64
C ALA A 63 29.13 25.92 5.90
N LEU A 64 29.02 26.73 6.94
CA LEU A 64 28.33 26.37 8.18
C LEU A 64 26.82 26.14 7.95
N ALA A 65 26.17 27.00 7.15
CA ALA A 65 24.75 26.85 6.83
C ALA A 65 24.46 25.57 6.03
N VAL A 66 25.30 25.24 5.04
CA VAL A 66 25.21 23.96 4.31
C VAL A 66 25.42 22.79 5.25
N LEU A 67 26.41 22.86 6.12
CA LEU A 67 26.68 21.82 7.12
C LEU A 67 25.48 21.63 8.05
N ILE A 68 24.86 22.70 8.55
CA ILE A 68 23.69 22.63 9.43
C ILE A 68 22.50 22.02 8.69
N VAL A 69 22.18 22.49 7.48
CA VAL A 69 21.09 21.92 6.67
C VAL A 69 21.34 20.43 6.43
N PHE A 70 22.57 20.05 6.07
CA PHE A 70 22.95 18.66 5.88
C PHE A 70 22.80 17.85 7.16
N LEU A 71 23.33 18.33 8.30
CA LEU A 71 23.30 17.62 9.58
C LEU A 71 21.91 17.48 10.20
N VAL A 72 21.01 18.43 9.94
CA VAL A 72 19.65 18.42 10.52
C VAL A 72 18.69 17.67 9.61
N VAL A 73 18.75 17.89 8.29
CA VAL A 73 17.76 17.34 7.35
C VAL A 73 18.18 15.97 6.82
N PHE A 74 19.47 15.78 6.53
CA PHE A 74 19.94 14.62 5.76
C PHE A 74 20.77 13.64 6.60
N ALA A 75 21.63 14.10 7.50
CA ALA A 75 22.52 13.23 8.27
C ALA A 75 21.80 12.21 9.18
N PRO A 76 20.65 12.51 9.82
CA PRO A 76 19.92 11.50 10.60
C PRO A 76 19.41 10.35 9.72
N ILE A 77 19.16 10.62 8.43
CA ILE A 77 18.68 9.65 7.45
C ILE A 77 19.85 8.89 6.80
N VAL A 78 20.94 9.60 6.45
CA VAL A 78 22.04 9.07 5.63
C VAL A 78 23.19 8.50 6.46
N LEU A 79 23.60 9.18 7.54
CA LEU A 79 24.81 8.83 8.30
C LEU A 79 24.54 7.97 9.53
N PHE A 80 23.34 8.05 10.10
CA PHE A 80 22.96 7.29 11.28
C PHE A 80 21.68 6.46 11.05
N PRO A 81 21.71 5.49 10.12
CA PRO A 81 20.56 4.63 9.86
C PRO A 81 20.33 3.68 11.04
N ASN A 82 19.50 4.10 11.98
CA ASN A 82 18.91 3.23 13.00
C ASN A 82 17.40 3.12 12.68
N PRO A 83 16.75 1.96 12.81
CA PRO A 83 15.30 1.82 12.60
C PRO A 83 14.46 2.88 13.35
N LYS A 84 14.97 3.39 14.48
CA LYS A 84 14.36 4.47 15.27
C LYS A 84 14.64 5.90 14.75
N THR A 85 15.70 6.14 13.97
CA THR A 85 16.13 7.48 13.50
C THR A 85 16.13 7.66 11.98
N ALA A 86 16.22 6.58 11.20
CA ALA A 86 16.04 6.56 9.74
C ALA A 86 14.91 5.57 9.32
N PRO A 87 13.69 5.74 9.85
CA PRO A 87 12.58 4.82 9.63
C PRO A 87 12.17 4.71 8.15
N ALA A 88 12.44 5.73 7.34
CA ALA A 88 12.03 5.79 5.94
C ALA A 88 12.72 4.72 5.07
N ILE A 89 14.06 4.60 5.15
CA ILE A 89 14.81 3.61 4.35
C ILE A 89 14.46 2.19 4.82
N ALA A 90 14.47 1.95 6.14
CA ALA A 90 14.16 0.64 6.71
C ALA A 90 12.73 0.19 6.39
N THR A 91 11.76 1.11 6.35
CA THR A 91 10.38 0.79 5.96
C THR A 91 10.28 0.53 4.46
N ALA A 92 10.92 1.38 3.63
CA ALA A 92 10.87 1.26 2.18
C ALA A 92 11.56 0.00 1.65
N SER A 93 12.60 -0.50 2.34
CA SER A 93 13.30 -1.73 1.97
C SER A 93 12.52 -3.00 2.31
N GLN A 94 11.43 -2.91 3.08
CA GLN A 94 10.66 -4.08 3.50
C GLN A 94 9.49 -4.36 2.56
N ALA A 95 9.39 -5.61 2.09
CA ALA A 95 8.24 -6.11 1.35
C ALA A 95 7.14 -6.62 2.30
N ARG A 96 6.72 -5.79 3.27
CA ARG A 96 5.87 -6.21 4.40
C ARG A 96 4.51 -6.83 4.02
N PHE A 97 4.02 -6.54 2.81
CA PHE A 97 2.74 -7.03 2.29
C PHE A 97 2.91 -7.91 1.04
N ALA A 98 4.12 -8.39 0.77
CA ALA A 98 4.35 -9.37 -0.29
C ALA A 98 3.99 -10.77 0.22
N PRO A 99 3.48 -11.66 -0.66
CA PRO A 99 3.30 -13.07 -0.32
C PRO A 99 4.65 -13.69 0.05
N THR A 100 4.64 -14.54 1.07
CA THR A 100 5.80 -15.36 1.42
C THR A 100 6.03 -16.44 0.36
N ASP A 101 7.21 -17.07 0.35
CA ASP A 101 7.49 -18.20 -0.55
C ASP A 101 6.49 -19.36 -0.36
N ALA A 102 6.02 -19.57 0.88
CA ALA A 102 4.99 -20.55 1.17
C ALA A 102 3.65 -20.19 0.51
N TRP A 103 3.22 -18.93 0.59
CA TRP A 103 2.02 -18.45 -0.10
C TRP A 103 2.16 -18.56 -1.62
N CYS A 104 3.29 -18.13 -2.18
CA CYS A 104 3.57 -18.26 -3.62
C CYS A 104 3.51 -19.72 -4.07
N SER A 105 4.20 -20.63 -3.36
CA SER A 105 4.25 -22.04 -3.70
C SER A 105 2.88 -22.71 -3.61
N SER A 106 2.13 -22.45 -2.54
CA SER A 106 0.79 -23.02 -2.34
C SER A 106 -0.21 -22.52 -3.40
N LEU A 107 -0.13 -21.24 -3.78
CA LEU A 107 -1.02 -20.67 -4.80
C LEU A 107 -0.64 -21.11 -6.21
N SER A 108 0.66 -21.27 -6.51
CA SER A 108 1.11 -21.90 -7.75
C SER A 108 0.64 -23.35 -7.83
N TRP A 109 0.76 -24.11 -6.75
CA TRP A 109 0.20 -25.46 -6.68
C TRP A 109 -1.31 -25.45 -6.93
N LEU A 110 -2.06 -24.54 -6.29
CA LEU A 110 -3.50 -24.42 -6.48
C LEU A 110 -3.85 -24.16 -7.95
N LYS A 111 -3.10 -23.29 -8.63
CA LYS A 111 -3.29 -23.00 -10.07
C LYS A 111 -3.13 -24.24 -10.95
N GLU A 112 -2.11 -25.05 -10.67
CA GLU A 112 -1.70 -26.17 -11.50
C GLU A 112 -2.47 -27.46 -11.21
N ASN A 113 -3.02 -27.60 -9.99
CA ASN A 113 -3.58 -28.85 -9.49
C ASN A 113 -5.08 -28.81 -9.19
N THR A 114 -5.76 -27.72 -9.55
CA THR A 114 -7.23 -27.61 -9.42
C THR A 114 -7.87 -27.29 -10.77
N PRO A 115 -9.13 -27.70 -11.04
CA PRO A 115 -9.82 -27.37 -12.28
C PRO A 115 -9.87 -25.85 -12.52
N ASP A 116 -9.88 -25.41 -13.77
CA ASP A 116 -10.12 -23.99 -14.05
C ASP A 116 -11.59 -23.66 -13.75
N PRO A 117 -11.90 -22.61 -12.96
CA PRO A 117 -13.29 -22.31 -12.57
C PRO A 117 -14.16 -21.93 -13.78
N PHE A 118 -13.58 -21.43 -14.86
CA PHE A 118 -14.30 -21.11 -16.09
C PHE A 118 -14.15 -22.18 -17.17
N GLY A 119 -13.46 -23.28 -16.88
CA GLY A 119 -13.08 -24.30 -17.86
C GLY A 119 -12.17 -23.77 -18.97
N ASN A 120 -11.65 -22.53 -18.82
CA ASN A 120 -10.85 -21.85 -19.81
C ASN A 120 -9.80 -20.95 -19.11
N PRO A 121 -8.53 -21.37 -19.08
CA PRO A 121 -7.44 -20.60 -18.48
C PRO A 121 -7.28 -19.17 -19.05
N ASP A 122 -7.68 -18.94 -20.30
CA ASP A 122 -7.60 -17.63 -20.94
C ASP A 122 -8.67 -16.67 -20.43
N PHE A 123 -9.73 -17.16 -19.77
CA PHE A 123 -10.78 -16.33 -19.21
C PHE A 123 -10.24 -15.31 -18.19
N TYR A 124 -9.16 -15.63 -17.49
CA TYR A 124 -8.49 -14.69 -16.59
C TYR A 124 -8.09 -13.37 -17.29
N TYR A 125 -7.78 -13.41 -18.59
CA TYR A 125 -7.42 -12.25 -19.40
C TYR A 125 -8.60 -11.65 -20.16
N HIS A 126 -9.80 -12.21 -20.00
CA HIS A 126 -11.00 -11.71 -20.65
C HIS A 126 -11.33 -10.31 -20.15
N LEU A 127 -11.54 -9.39 -21.09
CA LEU A 127 -12.05 -8.06 -20.79
C LEU A 127 -13.58 -8.08 -20.95
N GLU A 128 -14.29 -8.06 -19.83
CA GLU A 128 -15.74 -7.89 -19.83
C GLU A 128 -16.08 -6.46 -20.27
N THR A 129 -16.60 -6.33 -21.49
CA THR A 129 -16.95 -5.03 -22.09
C THR A 129 -18.42 -4.65 -21.87
N SER A 130 -19.25 -5.56 -21.37
CA SER A 130 -20.62 -5.21 -21.02
C SER A 130 -20.61 -4.23 -19.85
N ARG A 131 -21.39 -3.15 -19.95
CA ARG A 131 -21.61 -2.21 -18.84
C ARG A 131 -22.59 -2.74 -17.80
N LYS A 132 -22.90 -4.04 -17.88
CA LYS A 132 -23.89 -4.72 -17.07
C LYS A 132 -23.43 -4.87 -15.62
N TYR A 133 -22.19 -5.34 -15.46
CA TYR A 133 -21.57 -5.54 -14.16
C TYR A 133 -20.84 -4.27 -13.75
N ARG A 134 -21.31 -3.61 -12.68
CA ARG A 134 -20.77 -2.34 -12.22
C ARG A 134 -20.22 -2.50 -10.82
N SER A 135 -19.03 -1.97 -10.57
CA SER A 135 -18.49 -1.88 -9.22
C SER A 135 -19.40 -1.03 -8.32
N LEU A 136 -19.43 -1.33 -7.03
CA LEU A 136 -20.21 -0.58 -6.04
C LEU A 136 -19.95 0.94 -6.10
N SER A 137 -18.68 1.35 -6.25
CA SER A 137 -18.30 2.76 -6.41
C SER A 137 -18.92 3.42 -7.65
N ALA A 138 -19.05 2.68 -8.75
CA ALA A 138 -19.69 3.16 -9.97
C ALA A 138 -21.20 3.32 -9.77
N LEU A 139 -21.85 2.41 -9.04
CA LEU A 139 -23.26 2.54 -8.65
C LEU A 139 -23.47 3.77 -7.76
N MET A 140 -22.64 3.94 -6.72
CA MET A 140 -22.68 5.09 -5.81
C MET A 140 -22.50 6.42 -6.53
N SER A 141 -21.62 6.48 -7.53
CA SER A 141 -21.40 7.70 -8.32
C SER A 141 -22.56 8.04 -9.28
N SER A 142 -23.32 7.03 -9.71
CA SER A 142 -24.34 7.18 -10.75
C SER A 142 -25.76 7.33 -10.19
N PHE A 143 -26.01 6.79 -9.01
CA PHE A 143 -27.32 6.78 -8.38
C PHE A 143 -27.25 7.44 -7.00
N PRO A 144 -27.99 8.54 -6.76
CA PRO A 144 -28.14 9.05 -5.40
C PRO A 144 -28.80 7.97 -4.54
N ASN A 145 -28.43 7.89 -3.26
CA ASN A 145 -29.12 7.03 -2.30
C ASN A 145 -30.31 7.79 -1.69
N PRO A 146 -31.56 7.54 -2.10
CA PRO A 146 -32.72 8.30 -1.63
C PRO A 146 -33.17 7.87 -0.23
N THR A 147 -32.83 6.66 0.21
CA THR A 147 -33.28 6.09 1.48
C THR A 147 -32.29 6.32 2.62
N GLY A 148 -31.02 6.59 2.30
CA GLY A 148 -29.92 6.61 3.26
C GLY A 148 -29.51 5.22 3.75
N ASP A 149 -30.17 4.17 3.27
CA ASP A 149 -29.89 2.78 3.59
C ASP A 149 -28.63 2.30 2.82
N PRO A 150 -27.57 1.83 3.50
CA PRO A 150 -26.39 1.27 2.84
C PRO A 150 -26.72 0.13 1.87
N ASP A 151 -27.78 -0.65 2.13
CA ASP A 151 -28.13 -1.83 1.34
C ASP A 151 -28.79 -1.50 0.00
N PHE A 152 -29.20 -0.24 -0.19
CA PHE A 152 -29.78 0.25 -1.45
C PHE A 152 -28.93 -0.12 -2.67
N TYR A 153 -27.60 0.02 -2.57
CA TYR A 153 -26.71 -0.25 -3.70
C TYR A 153 -26.53 -1.73 -4.01
N TYR A 154 -26.67 -2.60 -3.00
CA TYR A 154 -26.61 -4.06 -3.21
C TYR A 154 -27.84 -4.58 -3.95
N GLN A 155 -28.98 -3.91 -3.80
CA GLN A 155 -30.21 -4.24 -4.54
C GLN A 155 -30.12 -3.89 -6.03
N LEU A 156 -29.22 -2.97 -6.39
CA LEU A 156 -28.97 -2.58 -7.79
C LEU A 156 -27.89 -3.43 -8.45
N GLU A 157 -27.20 -4.28 -7.69
CA GLU A 157 -26.11 -5.10 -8.18
C GLU A 157 -26.68 -6.31 -8.94
N GLU A 158 -26.23 -6.50 -10.18
CA GLU A 158 -26.52 -7.73 -10.91
C GLU A 158 -25.40 -8.74 -10.71
N SER A 159 -25.73 -9.92 -10.17
CA SER A 159 -24.77 -11.01 -10.01
C SER A 159 -24.22 -11.48 -11.34
N TYR A 160 -22.90 -11.70 -11.39
CA TYR A 160 -22.25 -12.32 -12.55
C TYR A 160 -22.78 -13.73 -12.76
N LYS A 161 -23.07 -14.08 -14.02
CA LYS A 161 -23.57 -15.42 -14.38
C LYS A 161 -22.38 -16.36 -14.57
N TYR A 162 -21.91 -16.92 -13.46
CA TYR A 162 -20.82 -17.89 -13.48
C TYR A 162 -21.25 -19.20 -14.17
N PRO A 163 -20.32 -19.90 -14.87
CA PRO A 163 -20.57 -21.25 -15.38
C PRO A 163 -20.71 -22.25 -14.22
N GLU A 164 -21.32 -23.41 -14.47
CA GLU A 164 -21.50 -24.46 -13.45
C GLU A 164 -20.17 -25.01 -12.90
N SER A 165 -19.07 -24.89 -13.66
CA SER A 165 -17.73 -25.26 -13.21
C SER A 165 -17.13 -24.29 -12.20
N ALA A 166 -17.73 -23.10 -12.01
CA ALA A 166 -17.15 -22.07 -11.18
C ALA A 166 -17.23 -22.41 -9.71
N TYR A 167 -16.15 -22.09 -9.00
CA TYR A 167 -16.06 -22.27 -7.56
C TYR A 167 -15.24 -21.15 -6.93
N GLY A 168 -15.50 -20.91 -5.66
CA GLY A 168 -14.75 -20.00 -4.80
C GLY A 168 -13.59 -20.69 -4.07
N VAL A 169 -12.59 -19.88 -3.73
CA VAL A 169 -11.52 -20.22 -2.79
C VAL A 169 -11.70 -19.37 -1.54
N LEU A 170 -12.02 -20.04 -0.43
CA LEU A 170 -12.27 -19.41 0.85
C LEU A 170 -10.94 -19.15 1.55
N ALA A 171 -10.65 -17.89 1.81
CA ALA A 171 -9.50 -17.46 2.59
C ALA A 171 -9.80 -16.12 3.24
N TRP A 172 -9.01 -15.73 4.25
CA TRP A 172 -9.12 -14.40 4.84
C TRP A 172 -8.91 -13.31 3.79
N TRP A 173 -9.67 -12.20 3.89
CA TRP A 173 -9.80 -11.21 2.81
C TRP A 173 -8.46 -10.59 2.38
N ASP A 174 -7.48 -10.49 3.28
CA ASP A 174 -6.11 -10.02 2.99
C ASP A 174 -5.52 -10.70 1.75
N TYR A 175 -5.82 -11.99 1.56
CA TYR A 175 -5.16 -12.86 0.59
C TYR A 175 -5.90 -12.95 -0.76
N GLY A 176 -7.09 -12.36 -0.88
CA GLY A 176 -7.93 -12.51 -2.07
C GLY A 176 -7.21 -12.08 -3.36
N TYR A 177 -6.46 -10.98 -3.34
CA TYR A 177 -5.68 -10.57 -4.50
C TYR A 177 -4.53 -11.54 -4.84
N TRP A 178 -3.93 -12.21 -3.85
CA TRP A 178 -2.91 -13.22 -4.14
C TRP A 178 -3.54 -14.44 -4.82
N ILE A 179 -4.69 -14.88 -4.32
CA ILE A 179 -5.47 -15.97 -4.94
C ILE A 179 -5.83 -15.63 -6.38
N THR A 180 -6.35 -14.43 -6.64
CA THR A 180 -6.67 -14.01 -8.01
C THR A 180 -5.41 -13.95 -8.87
N ARG A 181 -4.34 -13.31 -8.41
CA ARG A 181 -3.18 -12.95 -9.25
C ARG A 181 -2.15 -14.05 -9.42
N ILE A 182 -2.02 -14.96 -8.45
CA ILE A 182 -1.06 -16.07 -8.46
C ILE A 182 -1.78 -17.36 -8.82
N ALA A 183 -2.85 -17.69 -8.10
CA ALA A 183 -3.57 -18.95 -8.31
C ALA A 183 -4.52 -18.92 -9.52
N HIS A 184 -4.88 -17.73 -10.04
CA HIS A 184 -5.90 -17.57 -11.08
C HIS A 184 -7.21 -18.27 -10.66
N ARG A 185 -7.63 -18.08 -9.41
CA ARG A 185 -8.90 -18.58 -8.85
C ARG A 185 -9.74 -17.44 -8.28
N ILE A 186 -11.01 -17.70 -8.03
CA ILE A 186 -11.98 -16.70 -7.55
C ILE A 186 -11.94 -16.72 -6.01
N PRO A 187 -11.45 -15.67 -5.32
CA PRO A 187 -11.52 -15.62 -3.87
C PRO A 187 -12.93 -15.26 -3.41
N ASN A 188 -13.41 -15.85 -2.32
CA ASN A 188 -14.71 -15.49 -1.74
C ASN A 188 -14.72 -14.08 -1.11
N ALA A 189 -13.57 -13.62 -0.60
CA ALA A 189 -13.37 -12.26 -0.09
C ALA A 189 -12.03 -11.69 -0.55
N ASN A 190 -11.92 -10.36 -0.66
CA ASN A 190 -10.70 -9.71 -1.13
C ASN A 190 -10.45 -8.36 -0.43
N PRO A 191 -9.26 -7.73 -0.64
CA PRO A 191 -8.89 -6.47 0.01
C PRO A 191 -9.71 -5.23 -0.33
N SER A 192 -10.72 -5.31 -1.20
CA SER A 192 -11.73 -4.26 -1.33
C SER A 192 -12.70 -4.20 -0.15
N GLN A 193 -12.69 -5.22 0.73
CA GLN A 193 -13.47 -5.26 1.97
C GLN A 193 -14.98 -5.06 1.78
N ASP A 194 -15.57 -5.75 0.79
CA ASP A 194 -17.04 -5.85 0.74
C ASP A 194 -17.53 -6.49 2.05
N THR A 195 -18.39 -5.77 2.78
CA THR A 195 -18.82 -6.17 4.11
C THR A 195 -19.51 -7.54 4.11
N ARG A 196 -20.35 -7.84 3.11
CA ARG A 196 -21.07 -9.12 3.04
C ARG A 196 -20.08 -10.27 2.86
N ALA A 197 -19.17 -10.12 1.90
CA ALA A 197 -18.15 -11.13 1.62
C ALA A 197 -17.23 -11.39 2.83
N VAL A 198 -16.75 -10.32 3.48
CA VAL A 198 -15.87 -10.44 4.64
C VAL A 198 -16.60 -11.05 5.85
N THR A 199 -17.84 -10.63 6.11
CA THR A 199 -18.65 -11.20 7.21
C THR A 199 -18.93 -12.68 6.97
N SER A 200 -19.30 -13.12 5.76
CA SER A 200 -19.53 -14.54 5.48
C SER A 200 -18.28 -15.40 5.68
N VAL A 201 -17.11 -14.93 5.20
CA VAL A 201 -15.83 -15.61 5.43
C VAL A 201 -15.45 -15.62 6.92
N ALA A 202 -15.71 -14.54 7.65
CA ALA A 202 -15.46 -14.47 9.09
C ALA A 202 -16.37 -15.43 9.89
N SER A 203 -17.63 -15.53 9.49
CA SER A 203 -18.59 -16.49 10.06
C SER A 203 -18.13 -17.93 9.85
N PHE A 204 -17.54 -18.26 8.69
CA PHE A 204 -16.95 -19.58 8.47
C PHE A 204 -15.82 -19.87 9.47
N PHE A 205 -14.85 -18.95 9.63
CA PHE A 205 -13.71 -19.15 10.52
C PHE A 205 -14.09 -19.14 12.01
N THR A 206 -15.26 -18.62 12.37
CA THR A 206 -15.77 -18.56 13.75
C THR A 206 -16.90 -19.55 14.02
N ALA A 207 -17.21 -20.43 13.06
CA ALA A 207 -18.17 -21.51 13.23
C ALA A 207 -17.67 -22.49 14.31
N GLN A 208 -18.58 -22.91 15.20
CA GLN A 208 -18.25 -23.79 16.33
C GLN A 208 -18.45 -25.28 16.02
N ASP A 209 -19.01 -25.59 14.86
CA ASP A 209 -19.27 -26.94 14.41
C ASP A 209 -19.16 -27.03 12.87
N GLU A 210 -18.86 -28.24 12.41
CA GLU A 210 -18.62 -28.52 10.99
C GLU A 210 -19.88 -28.34 10.14
N ARG A 211 -21.09 -28.55 10.69
CA ARG A 211 -22.33 -28.40 9.93
C ARG A 211 -22.54 -26.93 9.56
N SER A 212 -22.44 -26.04 10.54
CA SER A 212 -22.55 -24.59 10.33
C SER A 212 -21.48 -24.10 9.35
N ALA A 213 -20.23 -24.58 9.48
CA ALA A 213 -19.16 -24.25 8.55
C ALA A 213 -19.47 -24.72 7.12
N ASN A 214 -19.98 -25.95 6.97
CA ASN A 214 -20.34 -26.53 5.67
C ASN A 214 -21.48 -25.76 4.99
N GLU A 215 -22.50 -25.35 5.73
CA GLU A 215 -23.60 -24.52 5.20
C GLU A 215 -23.05 -23.21 4.58
N ILE A 216 -22.13 -22.55 5.29
CA ILE A 216 -21.49 -21.31 4.80
C ILE A 216 -20.63 -21.59 3.55
N THR A 217 -19.86 -22.67 3.52
CA THR A 217 -19.06 -23.01 2.32
C THR A 217 -19.93 -23.28 1.10
N GLN A 218 -21.09 -23.91 1.28
CA GLN A 218 -22.05 -24.18 0.21
C GLN A 218 -22.70 -22.90 -0.30
N GLU A 219 -23.12 -22.00 0.60
CA GLU A 219 -23.66 -20.68 0.24
C GLU A 219 -22.63 -19.87 -0.56
N LEU A 220 -21.36 -19.92 -0.14
CA LEU A 220 -20.25 -19.25 -0.81
C LEU A 220 -19.79 -19.96 -2.10
N GLY A 221 -20.32 -21.14 -2.44
CA GLY A 221 -19.87 -21.94 -3.58
C GLY A 221 -18.37 -22.28 -3.50
N SER A 222 -17.84 -22.49 -2.30
CA SER A 222 -16.40 -22.71 -2.08
C SER A 222 -16.03 -24.17 -2.30
N ALA A 223 -14.98 -24.43 -3.09
CA ALA A 223 -14.44 -25.78 -3.29
C ALA A 223 -13.10 -26.00 -2.58
N TYR A 224 -12.37 -24.91 -2.28
CA TYR A 224 -11.07 -24.96 -1.62
C TYR A 224 -11.02 -23.93 -0.51
N ILE A 225 -10.32 -24.27 0.57
CA ILE A 225 -10.06 -23.38 1.70
C ILE A 225 -8.54 -23.22 1.82
N VAL A 226 -8.08 -21.98 1.97
CA VAL A 226 -6.66 -21.68 2.25
C VAL A 226 -6.59 -20.94 3.58
N ILE A 227 -5.81 -21.51 4.51
CA ILE A 227 -5.58 -20.97 5.84
C ILE A 227 -4.08 -20.88 6.11
N ASP A 228 -3.66 -19.84 6.82
CA ASP A 228 -2.28 -19.69 7.29
C ASP A 228 -2.20 -19.41 8.79
N TYR A 229 -0.97 -19.37 9.30
CA TYR A 229 -0.73 -19.18 10.73
C TYR A 229 -1.17 -17.79 11.21
N GLU A 230 -1.14 -16.76 10.35
CA GLU A 230 -1.60 -15.42 10.72
C GLU A 230 -3.11 -15.39 10.91
N THR A 231 -3.88 -15.99 10.00
CA THR A 231 -5.33 -16.17 10.13
C THR A 231 -5.68 -16.89 11.43
N ALA A 232 -4.96 -17.97 11.75
CA ALA A 232 -5.23 -18.77 12.94
C ALA A 232 -4.82 -18.09 14.26
N ILE A 233 -3.87 -17.15 14.23
CA ILE A 233 -3.27 -16.59 15.46
C ILE A 233 -3.39 -15.06 15.48
N SER A 234 -2.58 -14.35 14.71
CA SER A 234 -2.38 -12.91 14.86
C SER A 234 -3.53 -12.05 14.32
N LYS A 235 -4.29 -12.58 13.36
CA LYS A 235 -5.44 -11.92 12.73
C LYS A 235 -6.77 -12.40 13.27
N PHE A 236 -6.79 -13.47 14.06
CA PHE A 236 -8.03 -14.10 14.51
C PHE A 236 -8.96 -13.15 15.26
N TRP A 237 -8.41 -12.26 16.10
CA TRP A 237 -9.18 -11.22 16.79
C TRP A 237 -10.00 -10.33 15.82
N ALA A 238 -9.44 -10.02 14.64
CA ALA A 238 -10.10 -9.21 13.63
C ALA A 238 -11.20 -10.01 12.93
N ILE A 239 -10.99 -11.31 12.72
CA ILE A 239 -11.99 -12.23 12.17
C ILE A 239 -13.21 -12.27 13.08
N VAL A 240 -13.02 -12.44 14.39
CA VAL A 240 -14.10 -12.43 15.38
C VAL A 240 -14.90 -11.12 15.33
N LEU A 241 -14.20 -9.99 15.24
CA LEU A 241 -14.83 -8.66 15.11
C LEU A 241 -15.67 -8.53 13.83
N TRP A 242 -15.14 -8.98 12.68
CA TRP A 242 -15.87 -8.95 11.40
C TRP A 242 -17.06 -9.90 11.35
N ALA A 243 -17.01 -11.00 12.12
CA ALA A 243 -18.15 -11.90 12.32
C ALA A 243 -19.24 -11.31 13.24
N GLY A 244 -19.01 -10.14 13.84
CA GLY A 244 -19.94 -9.51 14.78
C GLY A 244 -20.02 -10.25 16.12
N LYS A 245 -18.97 -10.98 16.50
CA LYS A 245 -18.89 -11.76 17.74
C LYS A 245 -17.99 -11.08 18.76
N GLU A 246 -18.16 -11.44 20.03
CA GLU A 246 -17.33 -10.92 21.11
C GLU A 246 -16.01 -11.68 21.22
N GLN A 247 -14.88 -10.97 21.37
CA GLN A 247 -13.55 -11.59 21.39
C GLN A 247 -13.36 -12.55 22.58
N ASN A 248 -14.03 -12.30 23.70
CA ASN A 248 -13.96 -13.12 24.91
C ASN A 248 -14.59 -14.51 24.74
N GLU A 249 -15.39 -14.74 23.70
CA GLU A 249 -15.91 -16.07 23.36
C GLU A 249 -14.82 -16.99 22.79
N PHE A 250 -13.71 -16.40 22.31
CA PHE A 250 -12.69 -17.12 21.54
C PHE A 250 -11.26 -16.93 22.05
N ILE A 251 -11.00 -15.85 22.78
CA ILE A 251 -9.66 -15.46 23.23
C ILE A 251 -9.69 -15.30 24.74
N ASP A 252 -9.03 -16.21 25.45
CA ASP A 252 -8.78 -16.08 26.88
C ASP A 252 -7.73 -14.98 27.12
N ILE A 253 -8.04 -14.04 28.01
CA ILE A 253 -7.08 -13.06 28.53
C ILE A 253 -6.43 -13.69 29.77
N TYR A 254 -5.24 -14.27 29.61
CA TYR A 254 -4.40 -14.74 30.71
C TYR A 254 -3.54 -13.62 31.30
#